data_AF-A0A9E5APM7-F1
#
_entry.id   AF-A0A9E5APM7-F1
#
_cell.length_a   1.000
_cell.length_b   1.000
_cell.length_c   1.000
_cell.angle_alpha   90.00
_cell.angle_beta   90.00
_cell.angle_gamma   90.00
#
_symmetry.space_group_name_H-M   'P 1'
#
loop_
_entity.id
_entity.type
_entity.pdbx_description
1 polymer ?
#
loop_
_entity_poly.entity_id
_entity_poly.type
_entity_poly.pdbx_seq_one_letter_code
_entity_poly.pdbx_strand_id
1 'polypeptide(L)'
;MTDNTLTFLASLEAEPRLGWAQAAPVVQKIDSPTLDLGAQSLWVVRDDATTPLLGGSKVRKLDYLLADPQFCNVERLATMGAIGSGHLVACTAAAQLLGKSLEAHVFWEPLTAGAVDSLGYVVSYSTAQTFYRGRVALALTAPSLLLRSTRGASQVIPAGGTHPVGMLGMVRGGLQVGVRIANGEIPVPSAVYVAFGSGGTAVGLAAGLGLAGVKTTVFGVLAVEPILASSHRLRSLQNQLRRELCARLGSPSLPAACAIVLDRAQVGRGYGWPTPAALTAVESAQDAGFPAEPVYTGKALAALLDHARRHVHEPNTVLFWNTVRRPQALPSRANWDASLPSWLRNRLGLGGKTQPRRKFVVGMGLAAVALTAIGRQHLAVELSNWHGQSLDKQQAGTLHAACEALLPPLPPVGPAAWPWLPVVEAIDNYVSKMPAYLRKDVALLLACVADTPMISGHFAPFSGLARESRLIFVQWLGRQPQLLRDAHVGLVSLVMLGAYQLPQTWAALAYSGPLVASQPRPPRPSWDRLHAPPGSLPAGLAIG
;
A
#
# COMPACT_ATOMS: atom_id res chain seq x y z
N MET A 1 8.53 -38.00 2.32
CA MET A 1 8.81 -36.78 3.10
C MET A 1 10.31 -36.56 3.14
N THR A 2 10.80 -35.33 2.96
CA THR A 2 12.18 -35.02 3.37
C THR A 2 12.14 -34.68 4.86
N ASP A 3 12.97 -35.32 5.68
CA ASP A 3 13.07 -35.04 7.13
C ASP A 3 13.18 -33.54 7.43
N ASN A 4 13.86 -32.81 6.53
CA ASN A 4 14.05 -31.36 6.58
C ASN A 4 12.75 -30.54 6.63
N THR A 5 11.66 -30.96 5.96
CA THR A 5 10.41 -30.18 5.93
C THR A 5 9.77 -30.12 7.31
N LEU A 6 9.71 -31.26 8.00
CA LEU A 6 9.19 -31.35 9.36
C LEU A 6 10.12 -30.63 10.35
N THR A 7 11.44 -30.73 10.16
CA THR A 7 12.41 -29.97 10.97
C THR A 7 12.19 -28.47 10.85
N PHE A 8 12.10 -27.91 9.64
CA PHE A 8 11.85 -26.48 9.45
C PHE A 8 10.51 -26.03 10.04
N LEU A 9 9.46 -26.84 9.86
CA LEU A 9 8.16 -26.55 10.44
C LEU A 9 8.22 -26.54 11.97
N ALA A 10 8.82 -27.56 12.59
CA ALA A 10 9.00 -27.63 14.04
C ALA A 10 9.81 -26.45 14.59
N SER A 11 10.90 -26.05 13.91
CA SER A 11 11.67 -24.87 14.29
C SER A 11 10.85 -23.57 14.24
N LEU A 12 10.03 -23.38 13.20
CA LEU A 12 9.14 -22.21 13.13
C LEU A 12 7.99 -22.28 14.13
N GLU A 13 7.54 -23.47 14.53
CA GLU A 13 6.50 -23.65 15.55
C GLU A 13 6.99 -23.38 16.96
N ALA A 14 8.29 -23.56 17.21
CA ALA A 14 8.98 -23.18 18.44
C ALA A 14 9.28 -21.68 18.54
N GLU A 15 9.20 -20.94 17.43
CA GLU A 15 9.36 -19.49 17.45
C GLU A 15 8.16 -18.78 18.09
N PRO A 16 8.38 -17.62 18.77
CA PRO A 16 7.33 -16.84 19.39
C PRO A 16 6.16 -16.52 18.46
N ARG A 17 4.95 -16.80 18.94
CA ARG A 17 3.69 -16.58 18.24
C ARG A 17 2.55 -16.41 19.24
N LEU A 18 1.52 -15.67 18.86
CA LEU A 18 0.32 -15.44 19.68
C LEU A 18 -0.65 -16.64 19.69
N GLY A 19 -0.36 -17.68 18.90
CA GLY A 19 -1.17 -18.89 18.83
C GLY A 19 -2.48 -18.67 18.06
N TRP A 20 -2.52 -17.70 17.15
CA TRP A 20 -3.70 -17.33 16.38
C TRP A 20 -3.91 -18.27 15.19
N ALA A 21 -2.90 -18.54 14.36
CA ALA A 21 -3.06 -19.39 13.19
C ALA A 21 -2.54 -20.82 13.43
N GLN A 22 -3.00 -21.51 14.48
CA GLN A 22 -2.40 -22.80 14.87
C GLN A 22 -2.63 -23.91 13.84
N ALA A 23 -3.88 -24.07 13.40
CA ALA A 23 -4.25 -25.13 12.47
C ALA A 23 -3.57 -24.97 11.11
N ALA A 24 -3.29 -26.11 10.46
CA ALA A 24 -2.88 -26.12 9.06
C ALA A 24 -3.95 -25.44 8.19
N PRO A 25 -3.56 -24.80 7.07
CA PRO A 25 -4.53 -24.18 6.19
C PRO A 25 -5.54 -25.20 5.69
N VAL A 26 -6.82 -24.85 5.76
CA VAL A 26 -7.87 -25.61 5.07
C VAL A 26 -7.59 -25.51 3.57
N VAL A 27 -7.54 -26.66 2.90
CA VAL A 27 -7.34 -26.75 1.45
C VAL A 27 -8.44 -27.62 0.89
N GLN A 28 -9.12 -27.11 -0.13
CA GLN A 28 -10.27 -27.77 -0.77
C GLN A 28 -10.03 -27.90 -2.28
N LYS A 29 -10.40 -29.04 -2.84
CA LYS A 29 -10.54 -29.18 -4.30
C LYS A 29 -11.83 -28.49 -4.73
N ILE A 30 -11.80 -27.77 -5.84
CA ILE A 30 -12.98 -27.12 -6.42
C ILE A 30 -13.43 -27.94 -7.63
N ASP A 31 -14.60 -28.55 -7.50
CA ASP A 31 -15.30 -29.23 -8.58
C ASP A 31 -16.59 -28.44 -8.87
N SER A 32 -16.44 -27.32 -9.57
CA SER A 32 -17.57 -26.43 -9.93
C SER A 32 -17.57 -26.12 -11.43
N PRO A 33 -18.73 -26.21 -12.12
CA PRO A 33 -18.83 -25.84 -13.52
C PRO A 33 -18.58 -24.34 -13.77
N THR A 34 -18.74 -23.48 -12.75
CA THR A 34 -18.46 -22.04 -12.85
C THR A 34 -16.97 -21.71 -12.82
N LEU A 35 -16.13 -22.67 -12.41
CA LEU A 35 -14.67 -22.56 -12.38
C LEU A 35 -14.04 -23.76 -13.10
N ASP A 36 -14.56 -24.09 -14.27
CA ASP A 36 -14.02 -25.13 -15.13
C ASP A 36 -12.69 -24.68 -15.76
N LEU A 37 -11.62 -25.42 -15.45
CA LEU A 37 -10.27 -25.21 -15.98
C LEU A 37 -9.89 -26.23 -17.07
N GLY A 38 -10.85 -27.00 -17.56
CA GLY A 38 -10.63 -28.08 -18.53
C GLY A 38 -9.92 -29.28 -17.90
N ALA A 39 -8.79 -29.68 -18.48
CA ALA A 39 -7.99 -30.81 -17.98
C ALA A 39 -7.28 -30.52 -16.64
N GLN A 40 -7.27 -29.26 -16.19
CA GLN A 40 -6.63 -28.85 -14.95
C GLN A 40 -7.52 -29.02 -13.74
N SER A 41 -6.92 -29.28 -12.57
CA SER A 41 -7.63 -29.28 -11.29
C SER A 41 -7.34 -28.02 -10.48
N LEU A 42 -8.38 -27.43 -9.89
CA LEU A 42 -8.29 -26.27 -9.02
C LEU A 42 -8.35 -26.68 -7.55
N TRP A 43 -7.34 -26.27 -6.79
CA TRP A 43 -7.33 -26.36 -5.34
C TRP A 43 -7.28 -24.96 -4.72
N VAL A 44 -8.01 -24.74 -3.62
CA VAL A 44 -8.08 -23.45 -2.95
C VAL A 44 -7.62 -23.58 -1.50
N VAL A 45 -6.65 -22.76 -1.10
CA VAL A 45 -6.28 -22.57 0.30
C VAL A 45 -7.17 -21.50 0.92
N ARG A 46 -7.90 -21.83 1.98
CA ARG A 46 -8.94 -21.01 2.62
C ARG A 46 -8.40 -20.23 3.82
N ASP A 47 -7.66 -19.14 3.58
CA ASP A 47 -7.22 -18.29 4.70
C ASP A 47 -8.40 -17.56 5.38
N ASP A 48 -9.53 -17.37 4.68
CA ASP A 48 -10.77 -16.84 5.25
C ASP A 48 -11.35 -17.68 6.40
N ALA A 49 -11.05 -18.99 6.38
CA ALA A 49 -11.42 -19.92 7.43
C ALA A 49 -10.50 -19.83 8.66
N THR A 50 -9.35 -19.16 8.56
CA THR A 50 -8.43 -18.98 9.69
C THR A 50 -9.08 -18.07 10.72
N THR A 51 -9.03 -18.45 12.00
CA THR A 51 -9.43 -17.61 13.14
C THR A 51 -8.21 -17.33 13.98
N PRO A 52 -8.09 -16.19 14.70
CA PRO A 52 -9.03 -15.08 14.92
C PRO A 52 -8.91 -13.95 13.85
N LEU A 53 -9.23 -12.69 14.22
CA LEU A 53 -9.12 -11.47 13.40
C LEU A 53 -9.93 -11.42 12.10
N LEU A 54 -11.06 -12.13 12.05
CA LEU A 54 -11.93 -12.22 10.86
C LEU A 54 -11.27 -12.93 9.67
N GLY A 55 -10.18 -13.68 9.89
CA GLY A 55 -9.52 -14.47 8.86
C GLY A 55 -8.70 -13.68 7.84
N GLY A 56 -8.29 -14.41 6.81
CA GLY A 56 -7.40 -13.94 5.75
C GLY A 56 -5.92 -14.02 6.12
N SER A 57 -5.07 -13.70 5.14
CA SER A 57 -3.60 -13.85 5.30
C SER A 57 -2.99 -13.00 6.43
N LYS A 58 -3.70 -11.99 6.93
CA LYS A 58 -3.20 -11.12 8.00
C LYS A 58 -3.12 -11.84 9.34
N VAL A 59 -3.97 -12.83 9.59
CA VAL A 59 -3.92 -13.62 10.84
C VAL A 59 -2.54 -14.25 11.00
N ARG A 60 -2.07 -14.98 9.97
CA ARG A 60 -0.75 -15.64 9.97
C ARG A 60 0.39 -14.65 10.20
N LYS A 61 0.31 -13.49 9.54
CA LYS A 61 1.38 -12.49 9.63
C LYS A 61 1.42 -11.81 10.98
N LEU A 62 0.26 -11.43 11.52
CA LEU A 62 0.15 -10.75 12.81
C LEU A 62 0.46 -11.69 13.97
N ASP A 63 0.20 -13.00 13.84
CA ASP A 63 0.53 -14.04 14.82
C ASP A 63 2.03 -14.02 15.22
N TYR A 64 2.92 -13.93 14.23
CA TYR A 64 4.36 -13.78 14.46
C TYR A 64 4.76 -12.33 14.72
N LEU A 65 4.18 -11.38 13.98
CA LEU A 65 4.64 -10.00 14.04
C LEU A 65 4.37 -9.37 15.41
N LEU A 66 3.18 -9.57 15.96
CA LEU A 66 2.79 -9.01 17.26
C LEU A 66 3.34 -9.83 18.43
N ALA A 67 3.90 -11.02 18.16
CA ALA A 67 4.76 -11.77 19.07
C ALA A 67 6.25 -11.44 18.89
N ASP A 68 6.64 -10.43 18.11
CA ASP A 68 8.04 -10.02 18.10
C ASP A 68 8.28 -8.99 19.22
N PRO A 69 9.43 -9.04 19.94
CA PRO A 69 9.77 -8.07 21.00
C PRO A 69 9.60 -6.60 20.60
N GLN A 70 9.77 -6.28 19.31
CA GLN A 70 9.57 -4.94 18.77
C GLN A 70 8.11 -4.46 18.84
N PHE A 71 7.13 -5.37 18.80
CA PHE A 71 5.70 -5.03 18.75
C PHE A 71 4.93 -5.49 20.00
N CYS A 72 5.41 -6.53 20.69
CA CYS A 72 4.70 -7.07 21.83
C CYS A 72 4.87 -6.21 23.10
N ASN A 73 6.03 -5.57 23.26
CA ASN A 73 6.39 -4.76 24.43
C ASN A 73 5.86 -3.32 24.38
N VAL A 74 5.21 -2.92 23.29
CA VAL A 74 4.66 -1.57 23.14
C VAL A 74 3.16 -1.56 23.38
N GLU A 75 2.66 -0.49 24.01
CA GLU A 75 1.23 -0.28 24.24
C GLU A 75 0.52 0.36 23.05
N ARG A 76 1.28 1.08 22.21
CA ARG A 76 0.75 1.90 21.12
C ARG A 76 1.27 1.43 19.78
N LEU A 77 0.35 1.14 18.89
CA LEU A 77 0.61 0.71 17.52
C LEU A 77 0.08 1.78 16.56
N ALA A 78 0.73 1.92 15.42
CA ALA A 78 0.24 2.74 14.31
C ALA A 78 0.29 1.93 13.02
N THR A 79 -0.69 2.10 12.13
CA THR A 79 -0.60 1.51 10.79
C THR A 79 -1.44 2.30 9.78
N MET A 80 -1.32 1.93 8.50
CA MET A 80 -2.01 2.62 7.42
C MET A 80 -2.68 1.68 6.44
N GLY A 81 -3.73 2.19 5.80
CA GLY A 81 -4.47 1.49 4.76
C GLY A 81 -5.54 2.38 4.13
N ALA A 82 -6.12 1.89 3.03
CA ALA A 82 -7.28 2.53 2.43
C ALA A 82 -8.54 2.36 3.27
N ILE A 83 -9.60 3.11 2.95
CA ILE A 83 -10.92 3.01 3.59
C ILE A 83 -11.46 1.57 3.68
N GLY A 84 -11.21 0.72 2.68
CA GLY A 84 -11.62 -0.69 2.65
C GLY A 84 -10.53 -1.68 3.06
N SER A 85 -9.48 -1.25 3.78
CA SER A 85 -8.30 -2.08 4.00
C SER A 85 -8.55 -3.22 4.99
N GLY A 86 -8.50 -4.46 4.50
CA GLY A 86 -8.48 -5.64 5.37
C GLY A 86 -7.28 -5.69 6.33
N HIS A 87 -6.18 -4.98 6.03
CA HIS A 87 -5.06 -4.81 6.94
C HIS A 87 -5.43 -3.96 8.15
N LEU A 88 -6.10 -2.82 7.93
CA LEU A 88 -6.58 -1.97 9.05
C LEU A 88 -7.59 -2.72 9.91
N VAL A 89 -8.52 -3.46 9.30
CA VAL A 89 -9.48 -4.30 10.03
C VAL A 89 -8.76 -5.33 10.90
N ALA A 90 -7.81 -6.08 10.35
CA ALA A 90 -7.06 -7.10 11.10
C ALA A 90 -6.22 -6.50 12.23
N CYS A 91 -5.54 -5.36 11.99
CA CYS A 91 -4.78 -4.66 13.04
C CYS A 91 -5.70 -4.09 14.12
N THR A 92 -6.88 -3.58 13.76
CA THR A 92 -7.86 -3.08 14.73
C THR A 92 -8.36 -4.21 15.61
N ALA A 93 -8.73 -5.35 15.02
CA ALA A 93 -9.13 -6.54 15.75
C ALA A 93 -8.02 -7.06 16.68
N ALA A 94 -6.77 -7.06 16.20
CA ALA A 94 -5.62 -7.50 16.98
C ALA A 94 -5.32 -6.58 18.16
N ALA A 95 -5.40 -5.26 17.96
CA ALA A 95 -5.22 -4.27 19.01
C ALA A 95 -6.28 -4.43 20.12
N GLN A 96 -7.55 -4.64 19.72
CA GLN A 96 -8.64 -4.92 20.66
C GLN A 96 -8.41 -6.20 21.47
N LEU A 97 -8.01 -7.31 20.82
CA LEU A 97 -7.72 -8.57 21.52
C LEU A 97 -6.56 -8.47 22.51
N LEU A 98 -5.55 -7.66 22.18
CA LEU A 98 -4.34 -7.51 22.99
C LEU A 98 -4.43 -6.36 24.00
N GLY A 99 -5.54 -5.63 24.06
CA GLY A 99 -5.68 -4.44 24.90
C GLY A 99 -4.71 -3.31 24.54
N LYS A 100 -4.27 -3.21 23.28
CA LYS A 100 -3.32 -2.20 22.79
C LYS A 100 -4.05 -1.03 22.14
N SER A 101 -3.42 0.15 22.16
CA SER A 101 -3.90 1.31 21.41
C SER A 101 -3.49 1.22 19.94
N LEU A 102 -4.39 1.61 19.03
CA LEU A 102 -4.11 1.66 17.59
C LEU A 102 -4.43 3.03 16.99
N GLU A 103 -3.42 3.66 16.38
CA GLU A 103 -3.55 4.80 15.48
C GLU A 103 -3.74 4.32 14.04
N ALA A 104 -4.93 4.56 13.48
CA ALA A 104 -5.27 4.19 12.11
C ALA A 104 -5.09 5.37 11.16
N HIS A 105 -4.17 5.25 10.21
CA HIS A 105 -3.94 6.24 9.16
C HIS A 105 -4.64 5.81 7.87
N VAL A 106 -5.79 6.43 7.59
CA VAL A 106 -6.74 6.00 6.58
C VAL A 106 -6.67 6.91 5.36
N PHE A 107 -6.40 6.37 4.18
CA PHE A 107 -6.46 7.15 2.94
C PHE A 107 -7.65 6.77 2.05
N TRP A 108 -8.16 7.72 1.30
CA TRP A 108 -9.23 7.48 0.33
C TRP A 108 -8.78 6.61 -0.83
N GLU A 109 -9.66 5.70 -1.23
CA GLU A 109 -9.62 4.90 -2.47
C GLU A 109 -11.06 4.72 -2.98
N PRO A 110 -11.27 4.24 -4.22
CA PRO A 110 -12.60 3.95 -4.75
C PRO A 110 -13.41 3.02 -3.85
N LEU A 111 -14.72 3.23 -3.82
CA LEU A 111 -15.64 2.41 -3.05
C LEU A 111 -15.82 1.05 -3.70
N THR A 112 -15.67 0.00 -2.90
CA THR A 112 -16.00 -1.37 -3.25
C THR A 112 -16.98 -1.94 -2.23
N ALA A 113 -17.64 -3.05 -2.57
CA ALA A 113 -18.47 -3.79 -1.62
C ALA A 113 -17.68 -4.07 -0.33
N GLY A 114 -18.26 -3.74 0.83
CA GLY A 114 -17.65 -3.91 2.15
C GLY A 114 -16.59 -2.87 2.57
N ALA A 115 -16.28 -1.88 1.72
CA ALA A 115 -15.33 -0.83 2.09
C ALA A 115 -15.86 0.08 3.21
N VAL A 116 -17.17 0.39 3.17
CA VAL A 116 -17.85 1.18 4.21
C VAL A 116 -17.89 0.43 5.53
N ASP A 117 -18.19 -0.86 5.52
CA ASP A 117 -18.20 -1.70 6.74
C ASP A 117 -16.81 -1.79 7.36
N SER A 118 -15.77 -1.94 6.52
CA SER A 118 -14.37 -1.93 6.97
C SER A 118 -14.00 -0.61 7.62
N LEU A 119 -14.40 0.51 7.01
CA LEU A 119 -14.19 1.84 7.57
C LEU A 119 -14.93 2.01 8.89
N GLY A 120 -16.20 1.60 8.97
CA GLY A 120 -17.02 1.69 10.16
C GLY A 120 -16.43 0.92 11.34
N TYR A 121 -15.95 -0.30 11.09
CA TYR A 121 -15.24 -1.09 12.09
C TYR A 121 -13.97 -0.40 12.58
N VAL A 122 -13.11 0.04 11.65
CA VAL A 122 -11.83 0.69 11.99
C VAL A 122 -12.07 1.96 12.81
N VAL A 123 -13.01 2.81 12.38
CA VAL A 123 -13.36 4.06 13.09
C VAL A 123 -13.95 3.77 14.48
N SER A 124 -14.75 2.71 14.60
CA SER A 124 -15.41 2.36 15.85
C SER A 124 -14.45 1.84 16.93
N TYR A 125 -13.37 1.14 16.52
CA TYR A 125 -12.57 0.33 17.43
C TYR A 125 -11.06 0.64 17.40
N SER A 126 -10.56 1.48 16.50
CA SER A 126 -9.21 2.04 16.67
C SER A 126 -9.22 3.19 17.69
N THR A 127 -8.10 3.40 18.38
CA THR A 127 -7.97 4.44 19.42
C THR A 127 -7.98 5.85 18.84
N ALA A 128 -7.36 6.02 17.67
CA ALA A 128 -7.35 7.30 16.96
C ALA A 128 -7.33 7.06 15.44
N GLN A 129 -7.84 8.02 14.67
CA GLN A 129 -7.86 7.97 13.21
C GLN A 129 -7.33 9.27 12.62
N THR A 130 -6.51 9.17 11.57
CA THR A 130 -6.14 10.32 10.74
C THR A 130 -6.49 10.02 9.28
N PHE A 131 -7.23 10.93 8.65
CA PHE A 131 -7.74 10.74 7.29
C PHE A 131 -6.98 11.53 6.25
N TYR A 132 -6.67 10.89 5.13
CA TYR A 132 -5.94 11.45 4.01
C TYR A 132 -6.77 11.34 2.73
N ARG A 133 -6.70 12.36 1.87
CA ARG A 133 -7.45 12.37 0.60
C ARG A 133 -6.95 11.37 -0.44
N GLY A 134 -5.82 10.73 -0.17
CA GLY A 134 -5.23 9.69 -1.01
C GLY A 134 -3.87 9.29 -0.47
N ARG A 135 -3.27 8.26 -1.08
CA ARG A 135 -1.99 7.69 -0.63
C ARG A 135 -0.83 8.68 -0.71
N VAL A 136 -0.81 9.56 -1.72
CA VAL A 136 0.20 10.62 -1.86
C VAL A 136 0.12 11.62 -0.72
N ALA A 137 -1.09 12.08 -0.37
CA ALA A 137 -1.29 12.98 0.76
C ALA A 137 -0.79 12.35 2.08
N LEU A 138 -1.04 11.05 2.30
CA LEU A 138 -0.48 10.33 3.43
C LEU A 138 1.06 10.33 3.39
N ALA A 139 1.66 9.98 2.25
CA ALA A 139 3.10 9.92 2.11
C ALA A 139 3.79 11.26 2.41
N LEU A 140 3.17 12.37 2.01
CA LEU A 140 3.71 13.72 2.20
C LEU A 140 3.54 14.23 3.64
N THR A 141 2.40 13.93 4.27
CA THR A 141 2.06 14.46 5.62
C THR A 141 2.54 13.56 6.76
N ALA A 142 2.73 12.27 6.49
CA ALA A 142 3.17 11.28 7.46
C ALA A 142 4.18 10.29 6.86
N PRO A 143 5.32 10.77 6.29
CA PRO A 143 6.33 9.92 5.68
C PRO A 143 6.93 8.90 6.66
N SER A 144 6.91 9.20 7.97
CA SER A 144 7.35 8.28 9.01
C SER A 144 6.59 6.95 9.01
N LEU A 145 5.33 6.92 8.56
CA LEU A 145 4.57 5.67 8.44
C LEU A 145 5.16 4.73 7.37
N LEU A 146 5.82 5.30 6.36
CA LEU A 146 6.41 4.56 5.24
C LEU A 146 7.89 4.26 5.46
N LEU A 147 8.61 5.17 6.12
CA LEU A 147 10.07 5.17 6.18
C LEU A 147 10.62 4.75 7.55
N ARG A 148 9.83 4.87 8.61
CA ARG A 148 10.28 4.60 9.98
C ARG A 148 9.48 3.47 10.59
N SER A 149 10.13 2.73 11.47
CA SER A 149 9.46 1.73 12.29
C SER A 149 8.69 2.36 13.46
N THR A 150 8.88 3.64 13.77
CA THR A 150 8.21 4.33 14.89
C THR A 150 7.69 5.71 14.47
N ARG A 151 6.60 6.15 15.11
CA ARG A 151 6.02 7.50 14.99
C ARG A 151 5.53 7.96 16.37
N GLY A 152 6.18 8.98 16.93
CA GLY A 152 5.94 9.36 18.32
C GLY A 152 6.23 8.18 19.26
N ALA A 153 5.29 7.87 20.16
CA ALA A 153 5.37 6.71 21.05
C ALA A 153 4.83 5.40 20.41
N SER A 154 4.38 5.45 19.16
CA SER A 154 3.68 4.33 18.51
C SER A 154 4.62 3.55 17.59
N GLN A 155 4.60 2.23 17.71
CA GLN A 155 5.31 1.32 16.82
C GLN A 155 4.51 1.13 15.53
N VAL A 156 5.14 1.38 14.38
CA VAL A 156 4.48 1.31 13.07
C VAL A 156 4.50 -0.13 12.57
N ILE A 157 3.31 -0.69 12.36
CA ILE A 157 3.10 -1.92 11.59
C ILE A 157 3.10 -1.54 10.11
N PRO A 158 4.04 -2.05 9.28
CA PRO A 158 4.08 -1.73 7.86
C PRO A 158 2.82 -2.15 7.12
N ALA A 159 2.52 -1.48 6.01
CA ALA A 159 1.35 -1.78 5.19
C ALA A 159 1.22 -3.28 4.85
N GLY A 160 0.06 -3.86 5.18
CA GLY A 160 -0.22 -5.27 4.97
C GLY A 160 0.53 -6.23 5.90
N GLY A 161 1.20 -5.73 6.95
CA GLY A 161 2.02 -6.50 7.89
C GLY A 161 3.31 -7.03 7.25
N THR A 162 3.77 -6.41 6.16
CA THR A 162 4.98 -6.86 5.45
C THR A 162 6.22 -6.43 6.21
N HIS A 163 6.64 -7.34 7.08
CA HIS A 163 7.81 -7.27 7.92
C HIS A 163 8.50 -8.65 7.88
N PRO A 164 9.83 -8.75 7.99
CA PRO A 164 10.54 -10.04 7.91
C PRO A 164 9.97 -11.10 8.86
N VAL A 165 9.73 -10.72 10.11
CA VAL A 165 9.11 -11.60 11.11
C VAL A 165 7.67 -11.95 10.77
N GLY A 166 6.87 -10.99 10.31
CA GLY A 166 5.49 -11.25 9.91
C GLY A 166 5.38 -12.16 8.69
N MET A 167 6.39 -12.19 7.82
CA MET A 167 6.42 -13.11 6.68
C MET A 167 6.62 -14.58 7.11
N LEU A 168 7.18 -14.85 8.30
CA LEU A 168 7.35 -16.21 8.83
C LEU A 168 6.02 -16.96 8.95
N GLY A 169 4.92 -16.28 9.28
CA GLY A 169 3.60 -16.90 9.31
C GLY A 169 3.14 -17.44 7.96
N MET A 170 3.55 -16.80 6.87
CA MET A 170 3.28 -17.29 5.51
C MET A 170 4.27 -18.38 5.09
N VAL A 171 5.52 -18.32 5.55
CA VAL A 171 6.48 -19.43 5.38
C VAL A 171 5.95 -20.69 6.05
N ARG A 172 5.48 -20.58 7.29
CA ARG A 172 4.85 -21.68 8.03
C ARG A 172 3.63 -22.23 7.29
N GLY A 173 2.74 -21.36 6.79
CA GLY A 173 1.60 -21.79 5.97
C GLY A 173 2.04 -22.57 4.72
N GLY A 174 3.09 -22.11 4.02
CA GLY A 174 3.66 -22.81 2.87
C GLY A 174 4.25 -24.18 3.23
N LEU A 175 4.98 -24.29 4.34
CA LEU A 175 5.49 -25.57 4.86
C LEU A 175 4.35 -26.53 5.22
N GLN A 176 3.29 -26.05 5.88
CA GLN A 176 2.12 -26.86 6.23
C GLN A 176 1.43 -27.42 4.97
N VAL A 177 1.28 -26.62 3.92
CA VAL A 177 0.77 -27.11 2.63
C VAL A 177 1.76 -28.09 1.98
N GLY A 178 3.06 -27.82 2.06
CA GLY A 178 4.10 -28.72 1.59
C GLY A 178 4.08 -30.11 2.26
N VAL A 179 3.80 -30.17 3.56
CA VAL A 179 3.58 -31.43 4.29
C VAL A 179 2.37 -32.19 3.72
N ARG A 180 1.25 -31.51 3.50
CA ARG A 180 0.05 -32.12 2.91
C ARG A 180 0.28 -32.63 1.49
N ILE A 181 1.07 -31.91 0.69
CA ILE A 181 1.51 -32.36 -0.65
C ILE A 181 2.38 -33.62 -0.53
N ALA A 182 3.36 -33.62 0.38
CA ALA A 182 4.24 -34.76 0.59
C ALA A 182 3.52 -36.02 1.08
N ASN A 183 2.37 -35.84 1.77
CA ASN A 183 1.49 -36.91 2.22
C ASN A 183 0.50 -37.38 1.14
N GLY A 184 0.47 -36.76 -0.04
CA GLY A 184 -0.46 -37.10 -1.12
C GLY A 184 -1.89 -36.58 -0.93
N GLU A 185 -2.13 -35.70 0.06
CA GLU A 185 -3.45 -35.09 0.28
C GLU A 185 -3.78 -34.02 -0.77
N ILE A 186 -2.76 -33.40 -1.35
CA ILE A 186 -2.86 -32.36 -2.38
C ILE A 186 -1.85 -32.73 -3.47
N PRO A 187 -2.24 -32.79 -4.75
CA PRO A 187 -1.28 -33.00 -5.83
C PRO A 187 -0.25 -31.85 -5.90
N VAL A 188 0.96 -32.13 -6.40
CA VAL A 188 1.98 -31.08 -6.57
C VAL A 188 1.47 -30.03 -7.57
N PRO A 189 1.30 -28.76 -7.17
CA PRO A 189 0.78 -27.76 -8.08
C PRO A 189 1.86 -27.29 -9.05
N SER A 190 1.52 -27.19 -10.34
CA SER A 190 2.37 -26.57 -11.36
C SER A 190 2.51 -25.06 -11.14
N ALA A 191 1.45 -24.42 -10.64
CA ALA A 191 1.37 -23.00 -10.38
C ALA A 191 0.57 -22.70 -9.11
N VAL A 192 0.98 -21.65 -8.40
CA VAL A 192 0.28 -21.10 -7.23
C VAL A 192 -0.06 -19.63 -7.48
N TYR A 193 -1.33 -19.26 -7.38
CA TYR A 193 -1.80 -17.89 -7.56
C TYR A 193 -2.12 -17.22 -6.24
N VAL A 194 -1.59 -16.00 -6.04
CA VAL A 194 -1.86 -15.20 -4.85
C VAL A 194 -1.84 -13.72 -5.18
N ALA A 195 -2.71 -12.95 -4.52
CA ALA A 195 -2.73 -11.50 -4.71
C ALA A 195 -1.45 -10.83 -4.16
N PHE A 196 -0.95 -9.85 -4.89
CA PHE A 196 0.27 -9.10 -4.61
C PHE A 196 -0.06 -7.62 -4.37
N GLY A 197 -0.19 -7.25 -3.09
CA GLY A 197 -0.26 -5.86 -2.63
C GLY A 197 1.11 -5.38 -2.16
N SER A 198 1.37 -5.49 -0.85
CA SER A 198 2.67 -5.15 -0.26
C SER A 198 3.74 -6.25 -0.38
N GLY A 199 3.43 -7.37 -1.02
CA GLY A 199 4.37 -8.43 -1.41
C GLY A 199 4.69 -9.50 -0.36
N GLY A 200 4.54 -9.21 0.94
CA GLY A 200 4.98 -10.14 1.98
C GLY A 200 4.28 -11.50 2.00
N THR A 201 3.03 -11.58 1.50
CA THR A 201 2.31 -12.86 1.40
C THR A 201 2.94 -13.77 0.33
N ALA A 202 3.13 -13.26 -0.88
CA ALA A 202 3.73 -14.03 -1.98
C ALA A 202 5.18 -14.45 -1.67
N VAL A 203 5.97 -13.55 -1.07
CA VAL A 203 7.37 -13.83 -0.70
C VAL A 203 7.46 -14.89 0.40
N GLY A 204 6.65 -14.78 1.45
CA GLY A 204 6.61 -15.79 2.51
C GLY A 204 6.14 -17.14 2.01
N LEU A 205 5.09 -17.16 1.16
CA LEU A 205 4.56 -18.39 0.58
C LEU A 205 5.59 -19.11 -0.31
N ALA A 206 6.26 -18.39 -1.21
CA ALA A 206 7.28 -18.96 -2.08
C ALA A 206 8.47 -19.53 -1.30
N ALA A 207 8.87 -18.86 -0.21
CA ALA A 207 9.91 -19.38 0.67
C ALA A 207 9.46 -20.66 1.40
N GLY A 208 8.24 -20.69 1.95
CA GLY A 208 7.72 -21.87 2.65
C GLY A 208 7.58 -23.10 1.75
N LEU A 209 7.04 -22.93 0.54
CA LEU A 209 6.93 -24.01 -0.45
C LEU A 209 8.31 -24.50 -0.92
N GLY A 210 9.27 -23.58 -1.11
CA GLY A 210 10.64 -23.92 -1.48
C GLY A 210 11.37 -24.70 -0.39
N LEU A 211 11.22 -24.31 0.87
CA LEU A 211 11.74 -25.05 2.03
C LEU A 211 11.14 -26.46 2.13
N ALA A 212 9.88 -26.63 1.73
CA ALA A 212 9.22 -27.94 1.65
C ALA A 212 9.62 -28.76 0.40
N GLY A 213 10.51 -28.24 -0.46
CA GLY A 213 10.95 -28.90 -1.69
C GLY A 213 9.89 -28.94 -2.80
N VAL A 214 8.82 -28.13 -2.70
CA VAL A 214 7.76 -28.08 -3.71
C VAL A 214 8.27 -27.38 -4.97
N LYS A 215 8.28 -28.10 -6.09
CA LYS A 215 8.65 -27.56 -7.40
C LYS A 215 7.44 -26.90 -8.05
N THR A 216 7.29 -25.60 -7.86
CA THR A 216 6.17 -24.81 -8.40
C THR A 216 6.57 -23.37 -8.69
N THR A 217 5.73 -22.65 -9.44
CA THR A 217 5.87 -21.20 -9.68
C THR A 217 4.77 -20.44 -8.95
N VAL A 218 5.15 -19.41 -8.19
CA VAL A 218 4.21 -18.52 -7.49
C VAL A 218 3.94 -17.29 -8.35
N PHE A 219 2.70 -17.17 -8.84
CA PHE A 219 2.20 -16.00 -9.54
C PHE A 219 1.64 -14.99 -8.54
N GLY A 220 2.42 -13.93 -8.29
CA GLY A 220 2.01 -12.78 -7.50
C GLY A 220 1.23 -11.79 -8.36
N VAL A 221 -0.10 -11.81 -8.28
CA VAL A 221 -0.98 -11.00 -9.13
C VAL A 221 -1.16 -9.61 -8.55
N LEU A 222 -0.66 -8.58 -9.24
CA LEU A 222 -0.63 -7.21 -8.71
C LEU A 222 -2.04 -6.65 -8.49
N ALA A 223 -2.28 -6.19 -7.27
CA ALA A 223 -3.44 -5.38 -6.90
C ALA A 223 -3.10 -3.88 -6.83
N VAL A 224 -1.81 -3.53 -6.84
CA VAL A 224 -1.28 -2.16 -6.70
C VAL A 224 -0.55 -1.72 -7.97
N GLU A 225 -0.26 -0.43 -8.06
CA GLU A 225 0.47 0.15 -9.19
C GLU A 225 1.85 -0.54 -9.38
N PRO A 226 2.28 -0.84 -10.63
CA PRO A 226 3.52 -1.58 -10.89
C PRO A 226 4.78 -0.97 -10.26
N ILE A 227 4.83 0.36 -10.13
CA ILE A 227 5.94 1.07 -9.48
C ILE A 227 6.11 0.66 -8.01
N LEU A 228 5.02 0.29 -7.33
CA LEU A 228 5.03 -0.17 -5.94
C LEU A 228 5.32 -1.67 -5.81
N ALA A 229 5.32 -2.41 -6.91
CA ALA A 229 5.60 -3.84 -7.00
C ALA A 229 6.75 -4.11 -7.99
N SER A 230 7.87 -3.40 -7.80
CA SER A 230 9.06 -3.54 -8.65
C SER A 230 9.86 -4.81 -8.31
N SER A 231 10.66 -5.27 -9.28
CA SER A 231 11.60 -6.38 -9.08
C SER A 231 12.64 -6.10 -7.99
N HIS A 232 13.06 -4.84 -7.84
CA HIS A 232 13.92 -4.39 -6.74
C HIS A 232 13.26 -4.59 -5.38
N ARG A 233 11.99 -4.19 -5.24
CA ARG A 233 11.23 -4.40 -4.00
C ARG A 233 11.06 -5.89 -3.70
N LEU A 234 10.73 -6.69 -4.70
CA LEU A 234 10.59 -8.15 -4.56
C LEU A 234 11.89 -8.78 -4.05
N ARG A 235 13.03 -8.49 -4.69
CA ARG A 235 14.35 -8.97 -4.26
C ARG A 235 14.71 -8.50 -2.85
N SER A 236 14.39 -7.25 -2.52
CA SER A 236 14.62 -6.71 -1.17
C SER A 236 13.83 -7.50 -0.12
N LEU A 237 12.54 -7.77 -0.36
CA LEU A 237 11.71 -8.57 0.55
C LEU A 237 12.22 -10.01 0.69
N GLN A 238 12.61 -10.66 -0.43
CA GLN A 238 13.18 -12.00 -0.42
C GLN A 238 14.48 -12.05 0.40
N ASN A 239 15.38 -11.08 0.21
CA ASN A 239 16.64 -11.00 0.96
C ASN A 239 16.40 -10.74 2.46
N GLN A 240 15.46 -9.87 2.80
CA GLN A 240 15.10 -9.62 4.20
C GLN A 240 14.52 -10.87 4.87
N LEU A 241 13.58 -11.55 4.20
CA LEU A 241 13.02 -12.80 4.71
C LEU A 241 14.09 -13.89 4.86
N ARG A 242 14.96 -14.06 3.86
CA ARG A 242 16.03 -15.06 3.90
C ARG A 242 16.96 -14.83 5.08
N ARG A 243 17.35 -13.57 5.36
CA ARG A 243 18.15 -13.24 6.54
C ARG A 243 17.43 -13.57 7.85
N GLU A 244 16.15 -13.22 7.96
CA GLU A 244 15.35 -13.57 9.14
C GLU A 244 15.26 -15.09 9.32
N LEU A 245 15.00 -15.86 8.25
CA LEU A 245 14.94 -17.32 8.32
C LEU A 245 16.29 -17.94 8.72
N CYS A 246 17.40 -17.51 8.11
CA CYS A 246 18.73 -17.99 8.49
C CYS A 246 19.01 -17.74 9.98
N ALA A 247 18.67 -16.55 10.48
CA ALA A 247 18.86 -16.20 11.89
C ALA A 247 17.98 -17.04 12.83
N ARG A 248 16.73 -17.32 12.45
CA ARG A 248 15.75 -18.06 13.27
C ARG A 248 15.97 -19.57 13.25
N LEU A 249 16.39 -20.10 12.10
CA LEU A 249 16.61 -21.54 11.90
C LEU A 249 18.05 -21.97 12.25
N GLY A 250 18.94 -21.02 12.56
CA GLY A 250 20.34 -21.32 12.86
C GLY A 250 21.13 -21.92 11.70
N SER A 251 20.62 -21.79 10.46
CA SER A 251 21.28 -22.33 9.27
C SER A 251 21.75 -21.23 8.33
N PRO A 252 23.06 -21.21 7.95
CA PRO A 252 23.59 -20.24 6.99
C PRO A 252 23.12 -20.50 5.55
N SER A 253 22.64 -21.72 5.28
CA SER A 253 22.18 -22.14 3.96
C SER A 253 20.78 -22.72 4.05
N LEU A 254 19.88 -22.22 3.21
CA LEU A 254 18.49 -22.67 3.11
C LEU A 254 18.19 -23.03 1.65
N PRO A 255 17.32 -24.02 1.41
CA PRO A 255 16.77 -24.27 0.09
C PRO A 255 16.28 -22.98 -0.58
N ALA A 256 16.42 -22.92 -1.91
CA ALA A 256 15.93 -21.80 -2.68
C ALA A 256 14.40 -21.69 -2.56
N ALA A 257 13.90 -20.46 -2.46
CA ALA A 257 12.46 -20.20 -2.57
C ALA A 257 11.95 -20.55 -3.97
N CYS A 258 10.66 -20.88 -4.10
CA CYS A 258 10.02 -21.01 -5.40
C CYS A 258 10.15 -19.73 -6.23
N ALA A 259 10.15 -19.87 -7.55
CA ALA A 259 10.16 -18.72 -8.44
C ALA A 259 8.90 -17.87 -8.24
N ILE A 260 9.06 -16.54 -8.23
CA ILE A 260 7.93 -15.60 -8.16
C ILE A 260 7.83 -14.84 -9.48
N VAL A 261 6.69 -14.98 -10.15
CA VAL A 261 6.33 -14.20 -11.34
C VAL A 261 5.32 -13.13 -10.95
N LEU A 262 5.63 -11.87 -11.26
CA LEU A 262 4.73 -10.75 -11.00
C LEU A 262 3.78 -10.57 -12.17
N ASP A 263 2.52 -10.97 -12.00
CA ASP A 263 1.48 -10.82 -13.00
C ASP A 263 0.83 -9.44 -12.90
N ARG A 264 0.79 -8.71 -14.01
CA ARG A 264 0.27 -7.34 -14.10
C ARG A 264 -1.04 -7.24 -14.89
N ALA A 265 -1.53 -8.34 -15.45
CA ALA A 265 -2.65 -8.36 -16.38
C ALA A 265 -3.94 -7.82 -15.76
N GLN A 266 -4.14 -8.06 -14.46
CA GLN A 266 -5.36 -7.69 -13.74
C GLN A 266 -5.26 -6.40 -12.91
N VAL A 267 -4.20 -5.60 -13.06
CA VAL A 267 -4.05 -4.33 -12.29
C VAL A 267 -5.20 -3.37 -12.58
N GLY A 268 -5.61 -3.24 -13.85
CA GLY A 268 -6.68 -2.35 -14.28
C GLY A 268 -6.33 -0.87 -14.06
N ARG A 269 -7.30 -0.10 -13.57
CA ARG A 269 -7.15 1.34 -13.28
C ARG A 269 -6.22 1.66 -12.10
N GLY A 270 -5.73 0.64 -11.40
CA GLY A 270 -4.88 0.78 -10.22
C GLY A 270 -5.52 0.17 -8.97
N TYR A 271 -4.95 0.51 -7.82
CA TYR A 271 -5.43 0.00 -6.54
C TYR A 271 -6.86 0.46 -6.22
N GLY A 272 -7.61 -0.37 -5.49
CA GLY A 272 -9.00 -0.11 -5.11
C GLY A 272 -10.02 -0.23 -6.26
N TRP A 273 -9.59 -0.13 -7.53
CA TRP A 273 -10.46 -0.32 -8.68
C TRP A 273 -10.55 -1.79 -9.08
N PRO A 274 -11.76 -2.39 -9.11
CA PRO A 274 -11.93 -3.72 -9.65
C PRO A 274 -11.81 -3.72 -11.18
N THR A 275 -11.46 -4.87 -11.76
CA THR A 275 -11.58 -5.11 -13.21
C THR A 275 -12.87 -5.87 -13.50
N PRO A 276 -13.44 -5.78 -14.71
CA PRO A 276 -14.59 -6.60 -15.09
C PRO A 276 -14.33 -8.09 -14.87
N ALA A 277 -13.15 -8.57 -15.25
CA ALA A 277 -12.73 -9.95 -15.04
C ALA A 277 -12.64 -10.32 -13.54
N ALA A 278 -12.19 -9.40 -12.68
CA ALA A 278 -12.19 -9.62 -11.24
C ALA A 278 -13.59 -9.71 -10.64
N LEU A 279 -14.56 -8.95 -11.15
CA LEU A 279 -15.95 -9.04 -10.73
C LEU A 279 -16.57 -10.39 -11.12
N THR A 280 -16.41 -10.80 -12.37
CA THR A 280 -16.86 -12.12 -12.84
C THR A 280 -16.20 -13.25 -12.07
N ALA A 281 -14.89 -13.16 -11.79
CA ALA A 281 -14.19 -14.16 -10.99
C ALA A 281 -14.73 -14.24 -9.55
N VAL A 282 -15.13 -13.11 -8.94
CA VAL A 282 -15.77 -13.10 -7.62
C VAL A 282 -17.13 -13.80 -7.66
N GLU A 283 -17.95 -13.56 -8.69
CA GLU A 283 -19.23 -14.25 -8.89
C GLU A 283 -19.01 -15.77 -9.02
N SER A 284 -18.08 -16.20 -9.89
CA SER A 284 -17.76 -17.62 -10.05
C SER A 284 -17.23 -18.27 -8.77
N ALA A 285 -16.45 -17.55 -7.96
CA ALA A 285 -15.99 -18.04 -6.65
C ALA A 285 -17.17 -18.26 -5.67
N GLN A 286 -18.12 -17.32 -5.64
CA GLN A 286 -19.31 -17.43 -4.80
C GLN A 286 -20.15 -18.64 -5.20
N ASP A 287 -20.39 -18.83 -6.50
CA ASP A 287 -21.10 -19.99 -7.03
C ASP A 287 -20.36 -21.31 -6.72
N ALA A 288 -19.03 -21.29 -6.70
CA ALA A 288 -18.18 -22.42 -6.34
C ALA A 288 -18.01 -22.61 -4.81
N GLY A 289 -18.73 -21.85 -3.98
CA GLY A 289 -18.79 -22.06 -2.52
C GLY A 289 -17.60 -21.51 -1.72
N PHE A 290 -16.86 -20.52 -2.24
CA PHE A 290 -15.84 -19.81 -1.45
C PHE A 290 -15.84 -18.30 -1.68
N PRO A 291 -15.47 -17.50 -0.66
CA PRO A 291 -15.50 -16.05 -0.78
C PRO A 291 -14.36 -15.51 -1.64
N ALA A 292 -14.62 -14.41 -2.31
CA ALA A 292 -13.60 -13.56 -2.92
C ALA A 292 -14.04 -12.10 -2.84
N GLU A 293 -13.10 -11.17 -3.02
CA GLU A 293 -13.38 -9.73 -3.08
C GLU A 293 -12.66 -9.09 -4.27
N PRO A 294 -13.15 -7.95 -4.79
CA PRO A 294 -12.82 -7.55 -6.14
C PRO A 294 -11.50 -6.74 -6.27
N VAL A 295 -10.82 -6.42 -5.16
CA VAL A 295 -9.57 -5.62 -5.15
C VAL A 295 -8.31 -6.48 -5.17
N TYR A 296 -8.30 -7.63 -4.49
CA TYR A 296 -7.15 -8.53 -4.41
C TYR A 296 -7.48 -9.95 -4.92
N THR A 297 -8.37 -10.68 -4.24
CA THR A 297 -8.55 -12.11 -4.53
C THR A 297 -9.30 -12.34 -5.84
N GLY A 298 -10.23 -11.46 -6.21
CA GLY A 298 -10.89 -11.46 -7.50
C GLY A 298 -9.92 -11.20 -8.66
N LYS A 299 -8.97 -10.27 -8.50
CA LYS A 299 -7.91 -10.03 -9.50
C LYS A 299 -6.99 -11.25 -9.64
N ALA A 300 -6.60 -11.85 -8.51
CA ALA A 300 -5.76 -13.03 -8.52
C ALA A 300 -6.46 -14.24 -9.16
N LEU A 301 -7.74 -14.45 -8.87
CA LEU A 301 -8.54 -15.50 -9.48
C LEU A 301 -8.79 -15.23 -10.96
N ALA A 302 -9.05 -13.99 -11.36
CA ALA A 302 -9.19 -13.63 -12.77
C ALA A 302 -7.92 -13.92 -13.58
N ALA A 303 -6.74 -13.64 -13.03
CA ALA A 303 -5.47 -13.98 -13.66
C ALA A 303 -5.24 -15.49 -13.76
N LEU A 304 -5.61 -16.24 -12.72
CA LEU A 304 -5.59 -17.71 -12.75
C LEU A 304 -6.47 -18.23 -13.87
N LEU A 305 -7.73 -17.80 -13.95
CA LEU A 305 -8.69 -18.24 -14.95
C LEU A 305 -8.24 -17.91 -16.37
N ASP A 306 -7.68 -16.71 -16.57
CA ASP A 306 -7.09 -16.33 -17.86
C ASP A 306 -5.92 -17.22 -18.27
N HIS A 307 -5.03 -17.56 -17.32
CA HIS A 307 -3.93 -18.47 -17.60
C HIS A 307 -4.42 -19.89 -17.87
N ALA A 308 -5.34 -20.41 -17.04
CA ALA A 308 -5.88 -21.75 -17.20
C ALA A 308 -6.54 -21.96 -18.56
N ARG A 309 -7.29 -20.97 -19.07
CA ARG A 309 -7.89 -21.02 -20.42
C ARG A 309 -6.86 -21.18 -21.53
N ARG A 310 -5.66 -20.61 -21.38
CA ARG A 310 -4.56 -20.74 -22.36
C ARG A 310 -3.87 -22.10 -22.31
N HIS A 311 -4.05 -22.84 -21.21
CA HIS A 311 -3.45 -24.15 -20.95
C HIS A 311 -4.52 -25.24 -20.68
N VAL A 312 -5.72 -25.06 -21.24
CA VAL A 312 -6.92 -25.86 -20.90
C VAL A 312 -6.76 -27.37 -21.17
N HIS A 313 -5.85 -27.76 -22.05
CA HIS A 313 -5.57 -29.15 -22.42
C HIS A 313 -4.49 -29.81 -21.56
N GLU A 314 -3.78 -29.06 -20.71
CA GLU A 314 -2.69 -29.60 -19.89
C GLU A 314 -3.25 -30.21 -18.59
N PRO A 315 -3.01 -31.50 -18.31
CA PRO A 315 -3.48 -32.14 -17.08
C PRO A 315 -2.60 -31.73 -15.89
N ASN A 316 -2.80 -30.51 -15.39
CA ASN A 316 -2.01 -29.91 -14.33
C ASN A 316 -2.86 -29.54 -13.11
N THR A 317 -2.21 -29.45 -11.94
CA THR A 317 -2.85 -28.93 -10.73
C THR A 317 -2.47 -27.46 -10.53
N VAL A 318 -3.46 -26.62 -10.20
CA VAL A 318 -3.29 -25.21 -9.86
C VAL A 318 -3.81 -24.95 -8.46
N LEU A 319 -3.01 -24.23 -7.66
CA LEU A 319 -3.37 -23.85 -6.31
C LEU A 319 -3.67 -22.34 -6.23
N PHE A 320 -4.90 -21.99 -5.86
CA PHE A 320 -5.28 -20.62 -5.56
C PHE A 320 -5.18 -20.35 -4.05
N TRP A 321 -4.29 -19.43 -3.64
CA TRP A 321 -4.19 -19.03 -2.24
C TRP A 321 -5.18 -17.90 -1.95
N ASN A 322 -6.36 -18.26 -1.43
CA ASN A 322 -7.43 -17.31 -1.17
C ASN A 322 -7.17 -16.53 0.11
N THR A 323 -6.59 -15.34 -0.02
CA THR A 323 -6.20 -14.48 1.11
C THR A 323 -7.34 -13.64 1.70
N VAL A 324 -8.56 -13.81 1.22
CA VAL A 324 -9.70 -12.95 1.57
C VAL A 324 -10.00 -13.06 3.05
N ARG A 325 -10.49 -11.96 3.64
CA ARG A 325 -11.08 -11.99 4.97
C ARG A 325 -12.40 -12.76 4.90
N ARG A 326 -12.83 -13.33 6.01
CA ARG A 326 -14.16 -13.92 6.14
C ARG A 326 -15.25 -12.92 5.69
N PRO A 327 -16.19 -13.33 4.81
CA PRO A 327 -17.29 -12.50 4.34
C PRO A 327 -18.36 -12.41 5.42
N GLN A 328 -18.19 -11.48 6.36
CA GLN A 328 -19.20 -11.18 7.36
C GLN A 328 -19.36 -9.67 7.53
N ALA A 329 -20.57 -9.24 7.88
CA ALA A 329 -20.80 -7.87 8.31
C ALA A 329 -19.87 -7.55 9.48
N LEU A 330 -19.26 -6.36 9.42
CA LEU A 330 -18.40 -5.90 10.50
C LEU A 330 -19.21 -5.01 11.45
N PRO A 331 -19.07 -5.22 12.77
CA PRO A 331 -19.76 -4.40 13.75
C PRO A 331 -19.24 -2.97 13.66
N SER A 332 -20.09 -2.01 13.97
CA SER A 332 -19.69 -0.62 14.13
C SER A 332 -20.52 0.02 15.23
N ARG A 333 -19.96 1.04 15.90
CA ARG A 333 -20.68 1.83 16.89
C ARG A 333 -21.78 2.62 16.20
N ALA A 334 -22.89 2.85 16.90
CA ALA A 334 -23.93 3.76 16.42
C ALA A 334 -23.31 5.15 16.10
N ASN A 335 -23.72 5.75 14.98
CA ASN A 335 -23.24 7.06 14.52
C ASN A 335 -21.71 7.15 14.32
N TRP A 336 -21.02 6.04 14.02
CA TRP A 336 -19.58 6.05 13.76
C TRP A 336 -19.18 7.05 12.66
N ASP A 337 -20.08 7.28 11.70
CA ASP A 337 -19.91 8.19 10.57
C ASP A 337 -19.87 9.67 10.98
N ALA A 338 -20.41 10.01 12.16
CA ALA A 338 -20.39 11.38 12.68
C ALA A 338 -18.97 11.86 13.00
N SER A 339 -18.06 10.94 13.31
CA SER A 339 -16.63 11.24 13.58
C SER A 339 -15.81 11.46 12.30
N LEU A 340 -16.36 11.15 11.13
CA LEU A 340 -15.66 11.31 9.87
C LEU A 340 -15.55 12.80 9.45
N PRO A 341 -14.43 13.20 8.82
CA PRO A 341 -14.32 14.51 8.21
C PRO A 341 -15.43 14.78 7.19
N SER A 342 -15.92 16.02 7.11
CA SER A 342 -17.02 16.41 6.23
C SER A 342 -16.80 16.04 4.76
N TRP A 343 -15.57 16.18 4.25
CA TRP A 343 -15.24 15.79 2.88
C TRP A 343 -15.41 14.28 2.63
N LEU A 344 -15.12 13.46 3.64
CA LEU A 344 -15.23 12.00 3.54
C LEU A 344 -16.70 11.58 3.66
N ARG A 345 -17.45 12.15 4.60
CA ARG A 345 -18.91 11.95 4.71
C ARG A 345 -19.63 12.28 3.41
N ASN A 346 -19.28 13.41 2.79
CA ASN A 346 -19.87 13.82 1.51
C ASN A 346 -19.51 12.84 0.38
N ARG A 347 -18.28 12.33 0.33
CA ARG A 347 -17.87 11.33 -0.67
C ARG A 347 -18.54 9.97 -0.48
N LEU A 348 -18.86 9.61 0.76
CA LEU A 348 -19.57 8.38 1.09
C LEU A 348 -21.09 8.49 0.91
N GLY A 349 -21.62 9.68 0.59
CA GLY A 349 -23.07 9.92 0.52
C GLY A 349 -23.75 9.93 1.89
N LEU A 350 -22.99 10.05 2.99
CA LEU A 350 -23.49 10.02 4.38
C LEU A 350 -23.85 11.40 4.93
N GLY A 351 -23.51 12.48 4.22
CA GLY A 351 -24.04 13.80 4.50
C GLY A 351 -25.35 13.97 3.76
N GLY A 352 -26.49 14.00 4.45
CA GLY A 352 -27.87 14.06 3.90
C GLY A 352 -28.22 15.25 2.97
N LYS A 353 -27.22 15.90 2.36
CA LYS A 353 -27.37 16.77 1.20
C LYS A 353 -27.01 15.97 -0.04
N THR A 354 -28.02 15.57 -0.81
CA THR A 354 -27.84 15.14 -2.20
C THR A 354 -27.00 16.19 -2.90
N GLN A 355 -25.77 15.85 -3.30
CA GLN A 355 -25.01 16.75 -4.16
C GLN A 355 -25.79 16.88 -5.47
N PRO A 356 -26.22 18.09 -5.86
CA PRO A 356 -26.79 18.27 -7.17
C PRO A 356 -25.65 18.11 -8.18
N ARG A 357 -25.67 16.98 -8.90
CA ARG A 357 -24.75 16.55 -9.96
C ARG A 357 -24.51 17.56 -11.11
N ARG A 358 -24.95 18.81 -11.00
CA ARG A 358 -24.93 19.81 -12.09
C ARG A 358 -24.18 21.11 -11.80
N LYS A 359 -23.74 21.41 -10.57
CA LYS A 359 -23.01 22.69 -10.30
C LYS A 359 -21.48 22.61 -10.44
N PHE A 360 -20.90 21.41 -10.50
CA PHE A 360 -19.44 21.24 -10.60
C PHE A 360 -18.89 21.43 -12.03
N VAL A 361 -19.73 21.24 -13.06
CA VAL A 361 -19.31 21.34 -14.47
C VAL A 361 -19.39 22.79 -15.00
N VAL A 362 -20.29 23.62 -14.45
CA VAL A 362 -20.48 25.01 -14.93
C VAL A 362 -19.43 25.97 -14.36
N GLY A 363 -18.94 25.74 -13.15
CA GLY A 363 -17.89 26.58 -12.53
C GLY A 363 -16.50 26.40 -13.15
N MET A 364 -16.16 25.18 -13.58
CA MET A 364 -14.90 24.92 -14.30
C MET A 364 -14.96 25.31 -15.78
N GLY A 365 -16.15 25.27 -16.40
CA GLY A 365 -16.33 25.72 -17.78
C GLY A 365 -16.07 27.23 -17.96
N LEU A 366 -16.48 28.07 -17.01
CA LEU A 366 -16.25 29.51 -17.08
C LEU A 366 -14.79 29.92 -16.80
N ALA A 367 -14.09 29.22 -15.89
CA ALA A 367 -12.67 29.46 -15.64
C ALA A 367 -11.78 28.91 -16.77
N ALA A 368 -12.12 27.76 -17.35
CA ALA A 368 -11.38 27.17 -18.47
C ALA A 368 -11.52 27.94 -19.79
N VAL A 369 -12.69 28.57 -20.03
CA VAL A 369 -12.92 29.45 -21.19
C VAL A 369 -12.27 30.82 -21.01
N ALA A 370 -12.15 31.34 -19.79
CA ALA A 370 -11.40 32.57 -19.52
C ALA A 370 -9.87 32.36 -19.61
N LEU A 371 -9.35 31.21 -19.16
CA LEU A 371 -7.91 30.91 -19.17
C LEU A 371 -7.35 30.54 -20.55
N THR A 372 -8.17 30.02 -21.47
CA THR A 372 -7.73 29.75 -22.85
C THR A 372 -7.65 31.00 -23.73
N ALA A 373 -8.26 32.13 -23.32
CA ALA A 373 -8.24 33.39 -24.06
C ALA A 373 -7.09 34.34 -23.64
N ILE A 374 -6.51 34.18 -22.45
CA ILE A 374 -5.44 35.07 -21.91
C ILE A 374 -4.05 34.43 -22.04
N GLY A 375 -3.96 33.16 -22.42
CA GLY A 375 -2.73 32.59 -22.95
C GLY A 375 -2.50 33.08 -24.37
N ARG A 376 -1.56 34.04 -24.56
CA ARG A 376 -0.51 33.84 -25.59
C ARG A 376 0.65 34.84 -25.65
N GLN A 377 0.71 35.95 -24.91
CA GLN A 377 1.70 36.98 -25.30
C GLN A 377 2.69 37.56 -24.30
N HIS A 378 2.65 37.36 -22.97
CA HIS A 378 3.61 38.10 -22.13
C HIS A 378 4.34 37.31 -21.03
N LEU A 379 5.68 37.31 -21.19
CA LEU A 379 6.75 37.22 -20.20
C LEU A 379 7.07 35.84 -19.60
N ALA A 380 7.75 35.01 -20.39
CA ALA A 380 8.53 33.88 -19.89
C ALA A 380 9.92 34.35 -19.40
N VAL A 381 10.36 33.82 -18.27
CA VAL A 381 11.78 33.78 -17.93
C VAL A 381 12.42 32.75 -18.87
N GLU A 382 13.36 33.18 -19.72
CA GLU A 382 14.04 32.27 -20.66
C GLU A 382 15.00 31.34 -19.91
N LEU A 383 14.51 30.15 -19.54
CA LEU A 383 15.38 29.00 -19.31
C LEU A 383 15.92 28.52 -20.67
N SER A 384 16.88 29.26 -21.22
CA SER A 384 17.46 29.02 -22.56
C SER A 384 18.03 27.60 -22.69
N ASN A 385 18.51 27.02 -21.59
CA ASN A 385 19.19 25.72 -21.55
C ASN A 385 18.30 24.56 -21.04
N TRP A 386 17.00 24.78 -20.82
CA TRP A 386 16.09 23.70 -20.39
C TRP A 386 15.66 22.82 -21.57
N HIS A 387 15.91 21.52 -21.45
CA HIS A 387 15.60 20.48 -22.45
C HIS A 387 14.69 19.36 -21.92
N GLY A 388 13.97 19.61 -20.81
CA GLY A 388 13.27 18.61 -19.99
C GLY A 388 12.42 17.57 -20.74
N GLN A 389 12.17 16.46 -20.07
CA GLN A 389 11.47 15.28 -20.60
C GLN A 389 9.94 15.37 -20.46
N SER A 390 9.44 16.02 -19.43
CA SER A 390 8.00 16.07 -19.14
C SER A 390 7.48 17.45 -18.78
N LEU A 391 8.33 18.31 -18.22
CA LEU A 391 7.99 19.69 -17.94
C LEU A 391 8.42 20.60 -19.09
N ASP A 392 7.51 21.50 -19.49
CA ASP A 392 7.86 22.56 -20.42
C ASP A 392 8.69 23.67 -19.72
N LYS A 393 9.17 24.66 -20.50
CA LYS A 393 10.00 25.75 -19.98
C LYS A 393 9.27 26.62 -18.93
N GLN A 394 7.95 26.82 -19.08
CA GLN A 394 7.17 27.63 -18.14
C GLN A 394 6.98 26.91 -16.80
N GLN A 395 6.70 25.61 -16.86
CA GLN A 395 6.59 24.73 -15.70
C GLN A 395 7.93 24.63 -14.95
N ALA A 396 9.02 24.44 -15.69
CA ALA A 396 10.38 24.44 -15.13
C ALA A 396 10.73 25.79 -14.49
N GLY A 397 10.37 26.91 -15.13
CA GLY A 397 10.57 28.26 -14.58
C GLY A 397 9.77 28.50 -13.30
N THR A 398 8.54 28.01 -13.24
CA THR A 398 7.68 28.07 -12.04
C THR A 398 8.29 27.27 -10.89
N LEU A 399 8.80 26.07 -11.16
CA LEU A 399 9.50 25.26 -10.16
C LEU A 399 10.80 25.89 -9.70
N HIS A 400 11.59 26.46 -10.61
CA HIS A 400 12.82 27.16 -10.24
C HIS A 400 12.52 28.32 -9.29
N ALA A 401 11.54 29.17 -9.64
CA ALA A 401 11.10 30.28 -8.81
C ALA A 401 10.57 29.82 -7.43
N ALA A 402 9.89 28.67 -7.39
CA ALA A 402 9.46 28.05 -6.15
C ALA A 402 10.63 27.54 -5.30
N CYS A 403 11.67 26.96 -5.91
CA CYS A 403 12.89 26.56 -5.22
C CYS A 403 13.59 27.77 -4.59
N GLU A 404 13.70 28.89 -5.32
CA GLU A 404 14.29 30.13 -4.80
C GLU A 404 13.52 30.71 -3.60
N ALA A 405 12.21 30.53 -3.58
CA ALA A 405 11.35 30.98 -2.49
C ALA A 405 11.42 30.05 -1.27
N LEU A 406 11.46 28.74 -1.50
CA LEU A 406 11.26 27.72 -0.45
C LEU A 406 12.55 27.14 0.12
N LEU A 407 13.66 27.21 -0.61
CA LEU A 407 14.92 26.63 -0.21
C LEU A 407 15.93 27.72 0.23
N PRO A 408 16.72 27.46 1.28
CA PRO A 408 17.81 28.34 1.67
C PRO A 408 18.87 28.43 0.56
N PRO A 409 19.54 29.58 0.38
CA PRO A 409 20.49 29.76 -0.71
C PRO A 409 21.62 28.72 -0.63
N LEU A 410 21.93 28.08 -1.76
CA LEU A 410 23.07 27.19 -1.87
C LEU A 410 24.37 27.98 -2.02
N PRO A 411 25.52 27.47 -1.54
CA PRO A 411 26.82 28.01 -1.92
C PRO A 411 26.96 27.95 -3.45
N PRO A 412 27.52 29.00 -4.10
CA PRO A 412 27.58 29.09 -5.55
C PRO A 412 28.39 27.94 -6.13
N VAL A 413 27.77 27.13 -6.98
CA VAL A 413 28.44 26.07 -7.76
C VAL A 413 28.69 26.63 -9.16
N GLY A 414 29.80 27.35 -9.32
CA GLY A 414 30.21 27.94 -10.60
C GLY A 414 29.32 29.10 -11.09
N PRO A 415 29.59 29.63 -12.31
CA PRO A 415 28.92 30.81 -12.87
C PRO A 415 27.52 30.51 -13.44
N ALA A 416 26.82 29.51 -12.92
CA ALA A 416 25.53 29.11 -13.45
C ALA A 416 24.46 30.16 -13.15
N ALA A 417 23.72 30.59 -14.18
CA ALA A 417 22.63 31.56 -14.06
C ALA A 417 21.41 31.06 -13.24
N TRP A 418 21.35 29.76 -12.91
CA TRP A 418 20.17 29.10 -12.33
C TRP A 418 20.57 28.08 -11.24
N PRO A 419 20.74 28.50 -9.98
CA PRO A 419 21.30 27.67 -8.90
C PRO A 419 20.45 26.45 -8.53
N TRP A 420 19.15 26.47 -8.84
CA TRP A 420 18.22 25.39 -8.52
C TRP A 420 17.87 24.49 -9.70
N LEU A 421 18.50 24.69 -10.86
CA LEU A 421 18.26 23.86 -12.05
C LEU A 421 18.40 22.35 -11.78
N PRO A 422 19.42 21.86 -11.02
CA PRO A 422 19.52 20.43 -10.71
C PRO A 422 18.30 19.88 -9.93
N VAL A 423 17.69 20.69 -9.05
CA VAL A 423 16.48 20.30 -8.31
C VAL A 423 15.30 20.17 -9.29
N VAL A 424 15.17 21.10 -10.24
CA VAL A 424 14.13 21.06 -11.28
C VAL A 424 14.31 19.84 -12.19
N GLU A 425 15.54 19.50 -12.58
CA GLU A 425 15.86 18.29 -13.35
C GLU A 425 15.51 16.99 -12.60
N ALA A 426 15.82 16.93 -11.30
CA ALA A 426 15.45 15.80 -10.46
C ALA A 426 13.93 15.62 -10.37
N ILE A 427 13.17 16.73 -10.31
CA ILE A 427 11.70 16.71 -10.33
C ILE A 427 11.18 16.27 -11.70
N ASP A 428 11.71 16.81 -12.80
CA ASP A 428 11.30 16.44 -14.16
C ASP A 428 11.54 14.95 -14.46
N ASN A 429 12.70 14.41 -14.08
CA ASN A 429 13.01 12.98 -14.20
C ASN A 429 12.13 12.09 -13.29
N TYR A 430 11.60 12.64 -12.20
CA TYR A 430 10.62 11.94 -11.37
C TYR A 430 9.23 11.96 -12.02
N VAL A 431 8.80 13.13 -12.52
CA VAL A 431 7.52 13.33 -13.21
C VAL A 431 7.46 12.53 -14.52
N SER A 432 8.57 12.39 -15.25
CA SER A 432 8.61 11.67 -16.53
C SER A 432 8.29 10.19 -16.41
N LYS A 433 8.49 9.61 -15.21
CA LYS A 433 8.16 8.21 -14.90
C LYS A 433 6.71 8.02 -14.47
N MET A 434 5.92 9.09 -14.37
CA MET A 434 4.52 9.02 -13.96
C MET A 434 3.58 8.66 -15.11
N PRO A 435 2.45 7.97 -14.82
CA PRO A 435 1.33 7.83 -15.74
C PRO A 435 0.86 9.18 -16.33
N ALA A 436 0.38 9.16 -17.58
CA ALA A 436 -0.01 10.37 -18.32
C ALA A 436 -1.04 11.26 -17.58
N TYR A 437 -1.97 10.69 -16.82
CA TYR A 437 -2.94 11.47 -16.05
C TYR A 437 -2.29 12.22 -14.88
N LEU A 438 -1.33 11.61 -14.16
CA LEU A 438 -0.60 12.30 -13.09
C LEU A 438 0.32 13.39 -13.63
N ARG A 439 0.91 13.20 -14.81
CA ARG A 439 1.66 14.27 -15.49
C ARG A 439 0.77 15.48 -15.81
N LYS A 440 -0.48 15.23 -16.24
CA LYS A 440 -1.48 16.30 -16.45
C LYS A 440 -1.85 17.01 -15.16
N ASP A 441 -2.00 16.28 -14.05
CA ASP A 441 -2.31 16.88 -12.74
C ASP A 441 -1.17 17.76 -12.24
N VAL A 442 0.10 17.33 -12.42
CA VAL A 442 1.28 18.15 -12.10
C VAL A 442 1.34 19.40 -12.99
N ALA A 443 1.09 19.26 -14.30
CA ALA A 443 1.05 20.40 -15.20
C ALA A 443 -0.04 21.42 -14.82
N LEU A 444 -1.24 20.95 -14.47
CA LEU A 444 -2.35 21.80 -14.02
C LEU A 444 -2.02 22.53 -12.71
N LEU A 445 -1.37 21.83 -11.77
CA LEU A 445 -0.89 22.44 -10.53
C LEU A 445 0.10 23.57 -10.80
N LEU A 446 1.10 23.33 -11.66
CA LEU A 446 2.12 24.32 -11.98
C LEU A 446 1.54 25.52 -12.74
N ALA A 447 0.59 25.30 -13.66
CA ALA A 447 -0.14 26.39 -14.31
C ALA A 447 -0.95 27.22 -13.30
N CYS A 448 -1.63 26.56 -12.37
CA CYS A 448 -2.36 27.24 -11.29
C CYS A 448 -1.43 28.14 -10.47
N VAL A 449 -0.23 27.66 -10.13
CA VAL A 449 0.76 28.47 -9.39
C VAL A 449 1.30 29.63 -10.24
N ALA A 450 1.60 29.37 -11.51
CA ALA A 450 2.19 30.34 -12.43
C ALA A 450 1.30 31.58 -12.64
N ASP A 451 0.00 31.37 -12.82
CA ASP A 451 -0.93 32.39 -13.32
C ASP A 451 -1.72 33.09 -12.21
N THR A 452 -1.86 32.47 -11.03
CA THR A 452 -2.65 33.01 -9.91
C THR A 452 -2.19 34.39 -9.40
N PRO A 453 -0.90 34.79 -9.40
CA PRO A 453 -0.51 36.16 -9.00
C PRO A 453 -1.17 37.27 -9.82
N MET A 454 -1.40 37.05 -11.11
CA MET A 454 -2.06 38.04 -11.98
C MET A 454 -3.52 38.27 -11.61
N ILE A 455 -4.16 37.25 -11.05
CA ILE A 455 -5.56 37.27 -10.65
C ILE A 455 -5.72 37.87 -9.24
N SER A 456 -4.66 37.87 -8.43
CA SER A 456 -4.64 38.41 -7.06
C SER A 456 -4.03 39.82 -6.94
N GLY A 457 -3.92 40.56 -8.05
CA GLY A 457 -3.53 41.96 -8.07
C GLY A 457 -2.04 42.26 -8.33
N HIS A 458 -1.25 41.28 -8.76
CA HIS A 458 0.14 41.49 -9.21
C HIS A 458 0.19 41.62 -10.74
N PHE A 459 1.05 42.48 -11.30
CA PHE A 459 1.17 42.66 -12.76
C PHE A 459 2.19 41.71 -13.43
N ALA A 460 2.56 40.60 -12.77
CA ALA A 460 3.56 39.65 -13.26
C ALA A 460 3.21 38.19 -12.87
N PRO A 461 3.62 37.18 -13.68
CA PRO A 461 3.46 35.76 -13.33
C PRO A 461 4.35 35.38 -12.14
N PHE A 462 4.10 34.24 -11.50
CA PHE A 462 4.82 33.82 -10.29
C PHE A 462 6.36 33.82 -10.46
N SER A 463 6.85 33.35 -11.61
CA SER A 463 8.28 33.34 -11.92
C SER A 463 8.88 34.74 -12.08
N GLY A 464 8.07 35.74 -12.43
CA GLY A 464 8.49 37.14 -12.60
C GLY A 464 8.48 37.96 -11.30
N LEU A 465 7.93 37.43 -10.20
CA LEU A 465 7.92 38.11 -8.91
C LEU A 465 9.34 38.19 -8.31
N ALA A 466 9.62 39.21 -7.51
CA ALA A 466 10.83 39.26 -6.69
C ALA A 466 10.84 38.12 -5.66
N ARG A 467 12.02 37.66 -5.22
CA ARG A 467 12.17 36.51 -4.32
C ARG A 467 11.31 36.60 -3.05
N GLU A 468 11.30 37.76 -2.41
CA GLU A 468 10.49 38.01 -1.19
C GLU A 468 8.99 37.91 -1.48
N SER A 469 8.54 38.50 -2.59
CA SER A 469 7.15 38.44 -3.05
C SER A 469 6.71 37.01 -3.39
N ARG A 470 7.62 36.18 -3.94
CA ARG A 470 7.34 34.75 -4.19
C ARG A 470 7.08 34.00 -2.89
N LEU A 471 7.90 34.22 -1.86
CA LEU A 471 7.71 33.57 -0.56
C LEU A 471 6.38 33.99 0.08
N ILE A 472 6.06 35.28 0.06
CA ILE A 472 4.77 35.81 0.55
C ILE A 472 3.60 35.19 -0.22
N PHE A 473 3.70 35.11 -1.55
CA PHE A 473 2.68 34.51 -2.39
C PHE A 473 2.50 33.01 -2.10
N VAL A 474 3.59 32.26 -1.96
CA VAL A 474 3.52 30.84 -1.61
C VAL A 474 2.87 30.66 -0.24
N GLN A 475 3.21 31.48 0.76
CA GLN A 475 2.55 31.45 2.08
C GLN A 475 1.07 31.84 1.98
N TRP A 476 0.72 32.82 1.14
CA TRP A 476 -0.65 33.23 0.87
C TRP A 476 -1.47 32.09 0.24
N LEU A 477 -0.92 31.37 -0.75
CA LEU A 477 -1.56 30.18 -1.34
C LEU A 477 -1.92 29.14 -0.27
N GLY A 478 -1.05 28.93 0.70
CA GLY A 478 -1.28 28.02 1.84
C GLY A 478 -2.47 28.42 2.73
N ARG A 479 -2.92 29.68 2.68
CA ARG A 479 -4.05 30.23 3.46
C ARG A 479 -5.35 30.32 2.65
N GLN A 480 -5.31 30.03 1.36
CA GLN A 480 -6.46 30.15 0.45
C GLN A 480 -7.49 29.01 0.59
N PRO A 481 -8.66 29.15 -0.06
CA PRO A 481 -9.62 28.06 -0.26
C PRO A 481 -8.99 26.82 -0.89
N GLN A 482 -9.68 25.69 -0.75
CA GLN A 482 -9.10 24.36 -0.84
C GLN A 482 -8.25 24.10 -2.10
N LEU A 483 -8.68 24.56 -3.27
CA LEU A 483 -7.96 24.34 -4.53
C LEU A 483 -6.55 24.97 -4.52
N LEU A 484 -6.43 26.22 -4.10
CA LEU A 484 -5.16 26.96 -4.07
C LEU A 484 -4.24 26.48 -2.94
N ARG A 485 -4.83 26.00 -1.84
CA ARG A 485 -4.09 25.34 -0.76
C ARG A 485 -3.51 24.00 -1.20
N ASP A 486 -4.27 23.21 -1.97
CA ASP A 486 -3.79 21.96 -2.54
C ASP A 486 -2.64 22.22 -3.54
N ALA A 487 -2.72 23.31 -4.31
CA ALA A 487 -1.61 23.78 -5.16
C ALA A 487 -0.36 24.18 -4.35
N HIS A 488 -0.51 24.89 -3.23
CA HIS A 488 0.59 25.19 -2.31
C HIS A 488 1.29 23.93 -1.80
N VAL A 489 0.52 22.97 -1.27
CA VAL A 489 1.07 21.74 -0.71
C VAL A 489 1.80 20.92 -1.78
N GLY A 490 1.21 20.78 -2.97
CA GLY A 490 1.86 20.06 -4.06
C GLY A 490 3.13 20.76 -4.56
N LEU A 491 3.14 22.10 -4.63
CA LEU A 491 4.32 22.88 -5.00
C LEU A 491 5.47 22.67 -4.00
N VAL A 492 5.22 22.83 -2.70
CA VAL A 492 6.23 22.61 -1.65
C VAL A 492 6.76 21.18 -1.68
N SER A 493 5.86 20.22 -1.91
CA SER A 493 6.21 18.80 -1.96
C SER A 493 7.11 18.45 -3.15
N LEU A 494 6.84 19.00 -4.34
CA LEU A 494 7.69 18.82 -5.51
C LEU A 494 9.10 19.38 -5.26
N VAL A 495 9.18 20.60 -4.70
CA VAL A 495 10.45 21.24 -4.37
C VAL A 495 11.27 20.42 -3.37
N MET A 496 10.65 19.97 -2.28
CA MET A 496 11.34 19.15 -1.27
C MET A 496 11.72 17.77 -1.81
N LEU A 497 10.89 17.16 -2.65
CA LEU A 497 11.19 15.89 -3.31
C LEU A 497 12.44 15.99 -4.19
N GLY A 498 12.58 17.07 -4.95
CA GLY A 498 13.78 17.33 -5.76
C GLY A 498 15.00 17.56 -4.87
N ALA A 499 14.86 18.38 -3.83
CA ALA A 499 15.96 18.72 -2.94
C ALA A 499 16.51 17.47 -2.22
N TYR A 500 15.66 16.64 -1.60
CA TYR A 500 16.12 15.44 -0.88
C TYR A 500 16.86 14.41 -1.76
N GLN A 501 16.67 14.43 -3.08
CA GLN A 501 17.42 13.57 -4.00
C GLN A 501 18.86 14.02 -4.24
N LEU A 502 19.21 15.26 -3.85
CA LEU A 502 20.50 15.86 -4.12
C LEU A 502 21.28 16.12 -2.82
N PRO A 503 22.36 15.37 -2.55
CA PRO A 503 23.17 15.52 -1.34
C PRO A 503 23.63 16.95 -1.04
N GLN A 504 23.91 17.73 -2.08
CA GLN A 504 24.32 19.12 -1.96
C GLN A 504 23.28 20.05 -1.30
N THR A 505 22.01 19.65 -1.24
CA THR A 505 20.95 20.44 -0.58
C THR A 505 20.74 20.07 0.89
N TRP A 506 21.27 18.92 1.33
CA TRP A 506 20.93 18.33 2.64
C TRP A 506 21.39 19.18 3.81
N ALA A 507 22.60 19.74 3.75
CA ALA A 507 23.13 20.63 4.79
C ALA A 507 22.24 21.86 4.98
N ALA A 508 21.77 22.45 3.87
CA ALA A 508 20.88 23.60 3.88
C ALA A 508 19.49 23.26 4.45
N LEU A 509 19.07 22.00 4.36
CA LEU A 509 17.82 21.47 4.92
C LEU A 509 17.95 20.93 6.35
N ALA A 510 19.11 21.08 7.00
CA ALA A 510 19.43 20.44 8.28
C ALA A 510 19.18 18.90 8.25
N TYR A 511 19.45 18.29 7.11
CA TYR A 511 19.30 16.85 6.85
C TYR A 511 20.68 16.21 6.75
N SER A 512 20.91 15.13 7.50
CA SER A 512 22.24 14.49 7.64
C SER A 512 22.45 13.27 6.74
N GLY A 513 21.53 12.99 5.81
CA GLY A 513 21.62 11.88 4.85
C GLY A 513 20.77 10.67 5.24
N PRO A 514 20.95 9.53 4.54
CA PRO A 514 20.09 8.37 4.75
C PRO A 514 20.39 7.69 6.10
N LEU A 515 19.34 7.37 6.86
CA LEU A 515 19.35 6.69 8.16
C LEU A 515 18.50 5.39 8.02
N VAL A 516 18.83 4.18 8.52
CA VAL A 516 19.71 3.72 9.62
C VAL A 516 20.16 2.24 9.40
N ALA A 517 21.30 1.83 9.99
CA ALA A 517 21.74 0.43 10.16
C ALA A 517 21.05 -0.29 11.35
N SER A 518 20.78 -1.59 11.27
CA SER A 518 19.99 -2.34 12.27
C SER A 518 20.65 -2.40 13.66
N GLN A 519 19.90 -2.10 14.72
CA GLN A 519 20.32 -2.30 16.12
C GLN A 519 20.09 -3.75 16.61
N PRO A 520 20.86 -4.23 17.62
CA PRO A 520 20.68 -5.56 18.20
C PRO A 520 19.35 -5.72 18.95
N ARG A 521 18.80 -6.94 18.90
CA ARG A 521 17.48 -7.30 19.44
C ARG A 521 17.51 -7.40 20.97
N PRO A 522 16.53 -6.83 21.70
CA PRO A 522 16.38 -7.05 23.14
C PRO A 522 15.97 -8.51 23.46
N PRO A 523 16.18 -8.99 24.70
CA PRO A 523 15.77 -10.32 25.13
C PRO A 523 14.25 -10.53 25.01
N ARG A 524 13.85 -11.77 24.73
CA ARG A 524 12.45 -12.16 24.48
C ARG A 524 11.62 -12.06 25.79
N PRO A 525 10.46 -11.39 25.79
CA PRO A 525 9.54 -11.39 26.93
C PRO A 525 8.81 -12.74 27.07
N SER A 526 8.20 -13.00 28.24
CA SER A 526 7.35 -14.18 28.43
C SER A 526 6.01 -14.02 27.70
N TRP A 527 5.73 -14.93 26.78
CA TRP A 527 4.59 -14.89 25.85
C TRP A 527 3.23 -15.08 26.52
N ASP A 528 3.22 -15.62 27.74
CA ASP A 528 2.00 -16.01 28.46
C ASP A 528 1.01 -14.86 28.68
N ARG A 529 1.51 -13.61 28.75
CA ARG A 529 0.66 -12.41 28.95
C ARG A 529 0.02 -11.88 27.67
N LEU A 530 0.37 -12.42 26.49
CA LEU A 530 -0.06 -11.93 25.18
C LEU A 530 -1.02 -12.89 24.47
N HIS A 531 -1.26 -14.06 25.04
CA HIS A 531 -2.29 -14.96 24.57
C HIS A 531 -3.66 -14.44 25.02
N ALA A 532 -4.49 -14.06 24.05
CA ALA A 532 -5.91 -13.89 24.33
C ALA A 532 -6.48 -15.24 24.81
N PRO A 533 -7.27 -15.29 25.90
CA PRO A 533 -7.88 -16.51 26.39
C PRO A 533 -8.60 -17.28 25.26
N PRO A 534 -8.61 -18.63 25.28
CA PRO A 534 -9.35 -19.42 24.29
C PRO A 534 -10.80 -18.93 24.14
N GLY A 535 -11.25 -18.72 22.91
CA GLY A 535 -12.59 -18.19 22.62
C GLY A 535 -12.73 -16.66 22.67
N SER A 536 -11.67 -15.92 23.00
CA SER A 536 -11.72 -14.44 22.97
C SER A 536 -12.01 -13.91 21.57
N LEU A 537 -13.01 -13.03 21.49
CA LEU A 537 -13.37 -12.31 20.27
C LEU A 537 -13.00 -10.82 20.44
N PRO A 538 -12.54 -10.13 19.38
CA PRO A 538 -12.33 -8.69 19.44
C PRO A 538 -13.63 -7.98 19.87
N ALA A 539 -13.51 -6.86 20.58
CA ALA A 539 -14.68 -6.07 20.97
C ALA A 539 -15.58 -5.76 19.76
N GLY A 540 -16.89 -5.97 19.92
CA GLY A 540 -17.88 -5.85 18.85
C GLY A 540 -18.15 -7.13 18.06
N LEU A 541 -17.23 -8.11 18.06
CA LEU A 541 -17.43 -9.43 17.43
C LEU A 541 -17.87 -10.50 18.43
N ALA A 542 -17.86 -10.20 19.73
CA ALA A 542 -18.53 -11.01 20.73
C ALA A 542 -20.04 -10.92 20.48
N ILE A 543 -20.58 -11.94 19.82
CA ILE A 543 -22.02 -12.10 19.63
C ILE A 543 -22.58 -12.49 21.00
N GLY A 544 -23.51 -11.69 21.52
CA GLY A 544 -24.34 -12.07 22.67
C GLY A 544 -25.36 -13.12 22.26
#